data_AF-A0A964XRM7-F1
#
_entry.id   AF-A0A964XRM7-F1
#
_cell.length_a   1.000
_cell.length_b   1.000
_cell.length_c   1.000
_cell.angle_alpha   90.00
_cell.angle_beta   90.00
_cell.angle_gamma   90.00
#
_symmetry.space_group_name_H-M   'P 1'
#
loop_
_entity.id
_entity.type
_entity.pdbx_description
1 polymer ?
#
loop_
_entity_poly.entity_id
_entity_poly.type
_entity_poly.pdbx_seq_one_letter_code
_entity_poly.pdbx_strand_id
1 'polypeptide(L)'
;MDLTPYVGNLRQELALAADAAGGGEARALAERLTAPLESAARLTLLDALSAAMAEVTRELAPGSVDVRLRGVDPEFVVTAPSAAEAFQDGVRAVRDTVRDAERDTVQDREPGAMARINFRLPAHLKTRAESTAAAEGLSVNAWLARAVTTALDTAAR
;
A
#
# COMPACT_ATOMS: atom_id res chain seq x y z
N MET A 1 -1.71 -18.24 -11.95
CA MET A 1 -3.05 -18.75 -11.59
C MET A 1 -3.63 -19.37 -12.83
N ASP A 2 -4.01 -20.65 -12.76
CA ASP A 2 -4.60 -21.35 -13.90
C ASP A 2 -6.10 -21.03 -14.00
N LEU A 3 -6.52 -20.46 -15.13
CA LEU A 3 -7.92 -20.13 -15.43
C LEU A 3 -8.70 -21.29 -16.06
N THR A 4 -8.02 -22.34 -16.51
CA THR A 4 -8.61 -23.50 -17.18
C THR A 4 -9.75 -24.16 -16.39
N PRO A 5 -9.65 -24.40 -15.07
CA PRO A 5 -10.76 -25.02 -14.33
C PRO A 5 -12.01 -24.13 -14.26
N TYR A 6 -11.84 -22.80 -14.18
CA TYR A 6 -12.97 -21.87 -14.12
C TYR A 6 -13.73 -21.81 -15.44
N VAL A 7 -12.99 -21.72 -16.55
CA VAL A 7 -13.60 -21.74 -17.89
C VAL A 7 -14.18 -23.13 -18.21
N GLY A 8 -13.51 -24.20 -17.77
CA GLY A 8 -14.01 -25.56 -17.88
C GLY A 8 -15.33 -25.77 -17.15
N ASN A 9 -15.49 -25.20 -15.95
CA ASN A 9 -16.73 -25.25 -15.20
C ASN A 9 -17.85 -24.49 -15.92
N LEU A 10 -17.57 -23.28 -16.43
CA LEU A 10 -18.55 -22.49 -17.19
C LEU A 10 -19.07 -23.26 -18.42
N ARG A 11 -18.19 -23.98 -19.11
CA ARG A 11 -18.57 -24.85 -20.24
C ARG A 11 -19.53 -25.97 -19.81
N GLN A 12 -19.25 -26.58 -18.66
CA GLN A 12 -20.08 -27.66 -18.14
C GLN A 12 -21.47 -27.15 -17.74
N GLU A 13 -21.54 -25.99 -17.08
CA GLU A 13 -22.81 -25.32 -16.76
C GLU A 13 -23.61 -24.94 -18.02
N LEU A 14 -22.94 -24.44 -19.07
CA LEU A 14 -23.59 -24.15 -20.34
C LEU A 14 -24.20 -25.41 -20.98
N ALA A 15 -23.49 -26.54 -20.93
CA ALA A 15 -24.01 -27.81 -21.46
C ALA A 15 -25.22 -28.31 -20.66
N LEU A 16 -25.16 -28.24 -19.33
CA LEU A 16 -26.27 -28.60 -18.45
C LEU A 16 -27.50 -27.73 -18.70
N ALA A 17 -27.31 -26.41 -18.87
CA ALA A 17 -28.38 -25.48 -19.20
C ALA A 17 -29.00 -25.77 -20.58
N ALA A 18 -28.19 -26.11 -21.58
CA ALA A 18 -28.65 -26.46 -22.91
C ALA A 18 -29.46 -27.78 -22.91
N ASP A 19 -29.03 -28.77 -22.14
CA ASP A 19 -29.76 -30.03 -21.97
C ASP A 19 -31.09 -29.82 -21.25
N ALA A 20 -31.12 -28.96 -20.21
CA ALA A 20 -32.35 -28.61 -19.49
C ALA A 20 -33.35 -27.81 -20.35
N ALA A 21 -32.87 -27.05 -21.34
CA ALA A 21 -33.72 -26.35 -22.30
C ALA A 21 -34.47 -27.30 -23.26
N GLY A 22 -34.20 -28.61 -23.21
CA GLY A 22 -35.08 -29.64 -23.76
C GLY A 22 -35.06 -29.81 -25.28
N GLY A 23 -33.99 -29.39 -25.98
CA GLY A 23 -33.94 -29.50 -27.44
C GLY A 23 -32.54 -29.77 -28.00
N GLY A 24 -32.46 -30.61 -29.05
CA GLY A 24 -31.22 -30.88 -29.78
C GLY A 24 -30.62 -29.63 -30.44
N GLU A 25 -31.46 -28.64 -30.77
CA GLU A 25 -31.03 -27.34 -31.30
C GLU A 25 -30.26 -26.51 -30.25
N ALA A 26 -30.71 -26.52 -29.00
CA ALA A 26 -30.04 -25.84 -27.89
C ALA A 26 -28.65 -26.43 -27.62
N ARG A 27 -28.54 -27.77 -27.66
CA ARG A 27 -27.26 -28.47 -27.53
C ARG A 27 -26.31 -28.17 -28.69
N ALA A 28 -26.80 -28.22 -29.93
CA ALA A 28 -26.01 -27.88 -31.11
C ALA A 28 -25.54 -26.42 -31.10
N LEU A 29 -26.34 -25.50 -30.56
CA LEU A 29 -25.95 -24.11 -30.37
C LEU A 29 -24.85 -23.98 -29.30
N ALA A 30 -25.02 -24.64 -28.15
CA ALA A 30 -24.02 -24.63 -27.07
C ALA A 30 -22.66 -25.17 -27.52
N GLU A 31 -22.65 -26.25 -28.30
CA GLU A 31 -21.43 -26.83 -28.87
C GLU A 31 -20.71 -25.83 -29.81
N ARG A 32 -21.45 -25.11 -30.66
CA ARG A 32 -20.88 -24.07 -31.54
C ARG A 32 -20.34 -22.86 -30.78
N LEU A 33 -20.98 -22.49 -29.67
CA LEU A 33 -20.60 -21.33 -28.87
C LEU A 33 -19.45 -21.62 -27.89
N THR A 34 -19.20 -22.88 -27.57
CA THR A 34 -18.21 -23.28 -26.56
C THR A 34 -16.80 -22.74 -26.87
N ALA A 35 -16.30 -22.98 -28.08
CA ALA A 35 -14.95 -22.56 -28.47
C ALA A 35 -14.74 -21.03 -28.47
N PRO A 36 -15.62 -20.21 -29.09
CA PRO A 36 -15.48 -18.75 -29.03
C PRO A 36 -15.73 -18.18 -27.62
N LEU A 37 -16.59 -18.81 -26.82
CA LEU A 37 -16.88 -18.38 -25.45
C LEU A 37 -15.66 -18.59 -24.53
N GLU A 38 -14.83 -19.61 -24.77
CA GLU A 38 -13.64 -19.89 -23.95
C GLU A 38 -12.68 -18.69 -23.92
N SER A 39 -12.35 -18.16 -25.11
CA SER A 39 -11.45 -17.01 -25.25
C SER A 39 -12.06 -15.74 -24.65
N ALA A 40 -13.36 -15.52 -24.88
CA ALA A 40 -14.07 -14.36 -24.33
C ALA A 40 -14.16 -14.42 -22.80
N ALA A 41 -14.50 -15.57 -22.23
CA ALA A 41 -14.58 -15.76 -20.77
C ALA A 41 -13.23 -15.53 -20.10
N ARG A 42 -12.14 -16.06 -20.68
CA ARG A 42 -10.79 -15.85 -20.15
C ARG A 42 -10.42 -14.36 -20.16
N LEU A 43 -10.68 -13.65 -21.25
CA LEU A 43 -10.38 -12.22 -21.35
C LEU A 43 -11.19 -11.42 -20.32
N THR A 44 -12.48 -11.69 -20.19
CA THR A 44 -13.35 -11.03 -19.19
C THR A 44 -12.87 -11.28 -17.77
N LEU A 45 -12.43 -12.50 -17.43
CA LEU A 45 -11.87 -12.80 -16.12
C LEU A 45 -10.58 -12.02 -15.87
N LEU A 46 -9.69 -11.92 -16.86
CA LEU A 46 -8.46 -11.13 -16.74
C LEU A 46 -8.75 -9.63 -16.52
N ASP A 47 -9.73 -9.08 -17.24
CA ASP A 47 -10.15 -7.70 -17.08
C ASP A 47 -10.73 -7.44 -15.68
N ALA A 48 -11.64 -8.31 -15.22
CA ALA A 48 -12.22 -8.22 -13.88
C ALA A 48 -11.16 -8.31 -12.77
N LEU A 49 -10.20 -9.23 -12.88
CA LEU A 49 -9.10 -9.35 -11.93
C LEU A 49 -8.20 -8.11 -11.94
N SER A 50 -7.92 -7.55 -13.10
CA SER A 50 -7.10 -6.34 -13.24
C SER A 50 -7.78 -5.14 -12.60
N ALA A 51 -9.08 -4.97 -12.84
CA ALA A 51 -9.89 -3.91 -12.22
C ALA A 51 -9.95 -4.07 -10.69
N ALA A 52 -10.18 -5.28 -10.19
CA ALA A 52 -10.20 -5.57 -8.76
C ALA A 52 -8.85 -5.28 -8.08
N MET A 53 -7.73 -5.65 -8.71
CA MET A 53 -6.41 -5.37 -8.13
C MET A 53 -6.05 -3.89 -8.18
N ALA A 54 -6.56 -3.13 -9.15
CA ALA A 54 -6.42 -1.68 -9.16
C ALA A 54 -7.14 -1.02 -7.98
N GLU A 55 -8.30 -1.55 -7.58
CA GLU A 55 -9.01 -1.10 -6.37
C GLU A 55 -8.21 -1.42 -5.10
N VAL A 56 -7.74 -2.66 -4.96
CA VAL A 56 -6.90 -3.08 -3.82
C VAL A 56 -5.63 -2.24 -3.72
N THR A 57 -4.96 -1.97 -4.84
CA THR A 57 -3.73 -1.14 -4.86
C THR A 57 -3.98 0.27 -4.34
N ARG A 58 -5.15 0.87 -4.62
CA ARG A 58 -5.48 2.20 -4.08
C ARG A 58 -5.61 2.18 -2.56
N GLU A 59 -6.15 1.11 -2.00
CA GLU A 59 -6.34 0.97 -0.55
C GLU A 59 -5.07 0.51 0.18
N LEU A 60 -4.15 -0.16 -0.52
CA LEU A 60 -2.95 -0.77 0.08
C LEU A 60 -1.74 0.18 0.21
N ALA A 61 -1.84 1.42 -0.26
CA ALA A 61 -0.72 2.38 -0.25
C ALA A 61 -0.03 2.47 1.12
N PRO A 62 1.33 2.42 1.20
CA PRO A 62 2.29 2.53 0.08
C PRO A 62 2.54 1.23 -0.71
N GLY A 63 1.90 0.11 -0.37
CA GLY A 63 2.04 -1.14 -1.10
C GLY A 63 1.18 -1.20 -2.37
N SER A 64 1.46 -2.16 -3.25
CA SER A 64 0.66 -2.44 -4.45
C SER A 64 0.40 -3.93 -4.64
N VAL A 65 -0.66 -4.25 -5.36
CA VAL A 65 -0.91 -5.60 -5.89
C VAL A 65 -1.18 -5.48 -7.38
N ASP A 66 -0.30 -6.04 -8.18
CA ASP A 66 -0.37 -5.98 -9.63
C ASP A 66 -0.66 -7.37 -10.22
N VAL A 67 -1.37 -7.41 -11.35
CA VAL A 67 -1.56 -8.65 -12.14
C VAL A 67 -0.57 -8.64 -13.29
N ARG A 68 0.26 -9.69 -13.41
CA ARG A 68 1.17 -9.91 -14.54
C ARG A 68 0.81 -11.19 -15.27
N LEU A 69 1.04 -11.24 -16.57
CA LEU A 69 0.83 -12.46 -17.36
C LEU A 69 2.15 -13.22 -17.52
N ARG A 70 2.15 -14.50 -17.17
CA ARG A 70 3.21 -15.45 -17.51
C ARG A 70 2.65 -16.42 -18.56
N GLY A 71 2.90 -16.12 -19.83
CA GLY A 71 2.19 -16.79 -20.91
C GLY A 71 0.71 -16.41 -20.90
N VAL A 72 -0.18 -17.37 -20.64
CA VAL A 72 -1.64 -17.16 -20.56
C VAL A 72 -2.18 -17.10 -19.12
N ASP A 73 -1.31 -17.34 -18.13
CA ASP A 73 -1.71 -17.46 -16.74
C ASP A 73 -1.40 -16.16 -15.97
N PRO A 74 -2.40 -15.55 -15.31
CA PRO A 74 -2.18 -14.37 -14.47
C PRO A 74 -1.46 -14.72 -13.17
N GLU A 75 -0.53 -13.86 -12.76
CA GLU A 75 0.28 -13.96 -11.54
C GLU A 75 0.11 -12.65 -10.76
N PHE A 76 -0.18 -12.77 -9.46
CA PHE A 76 -0.28 -11.60 -8.58
C PHE A 76 1.09 -11.26 -8.03
N VAL A 77 1.52 -10.03 -8.24
CA VAL A 77 2.77 -9.50 -7.69
C VAL A 77 2.41 -8.51 -6.62
N VAL A 78 2.78 -8.83 -5.38
CA VAL A 78 2.54 -7.96 -4.22
C VAL A 78 3.83 -7.21 -3.92
N THR A 79 3.75 -5.89 -3.96
CA THR A 79 4.82 -4.99 -3.53
C THR A 79 4.48 -4.51 -2.13
N ALA A 80 5.21 -5.00 -1.13
CA ALA A 80 5.08 -4.48 0.23
C ALA A 80 5.67 -3.05 0.31
N PRO A 81 5.13 -2.17 1.18
CA PRO A 81 5.71 -0.85 1.40
C PRO A 81 7.19 -0.98 1.77
N SER A 82 8.08 -0.33 1.05
CA SER A 82 9.50 -0.40 1.42
C SER A 82 9.77 0.49 2.64
N ALA A 83 10.61 0.00 3.56
CA ALA A 83 11.07 0.81 4.70
C ALA A 83 11.83 2.08 4.25
N ALA A 84 12.41 2.05 3.05
CA ALA A 84 13.08 3.18 2.43
C ALA A 84 12.11 4.28 1.95
N GLU A 85 10.95 3.92 1.38
CA GLU A 85 9.91 4.88 0.98
C GLU A 85 9.25 5.53 2.21
N ALA A 86 9.00 4.75 3.28
CA ALA A 86 8.53 5.31 4.55
C ALA A 86 9.53 6.31 5.16
N PHE A 87 10.83 6.08 5.00
CA PHE A 87 11.87 7.01 5.40
C PHE A 87 11.92 8.25 4.49
N GLN A 88 11.76 8.09 3.18
CA GLN A 88 11.75 9.19 2.21
C GLN A 88 10.52 10.10 2.36
N ASP A 89 9.33 9.56 2.61
CA ASP A 89 8.13 10.33 2.93
C ASP A 89 8.29 11.07 4.26
N GLY A 90 8.92 10.43 5.25
CA GLY A 90 9.33 11.08 6.49
C GLY A 90 10.28 12.26 6.23
N VAL A 91 11.30 12.09 5.40
CA VAL A 91 12.25 13.15 5.02
C VAL A 91 11.58 14.27 4.21
N ARG A 92 10.62 13.95 3.35
CA ARG A 92 9.84 14.95 2.58
C ARG A 92 8.92 15.76 3.48
N ALA A 93 8.22 15.12 4.40
CA ALA A 93 7.41 15.79 5.42
C ALA A 93 8.27 16.69 6.33
N VAL A 94 9.46 16.22 6.73
CA VAL A 94 10.41 17.02 7.50
C VAL A 94 10.89 18.23 6.67
N ARG A 95 11.21 18.06 5.38
CA ARG A 95 11.61 19.18 4.51
C ARG A 95 10.53 20.25 4.34
N ASP A 96 9.27 19.86 4.16
CA ASP A 96 8.17 20.83 4.08
C ASP A 96 7.98 21.56 5.42
N THR A 97 8.10 20.86 6.55
CA THR A 97 8.05 21.52 7.87
C THR A 97 9.24 22.43 8.15
N VAL A 98 10.45 22.08 7.66
CA VAL A 98 11.64 22.93 7.79
C VAL A 98 11.48 24.17 6.92
N ARG A 99 10.90 24.06 5.73
CA ARG A 99 10.64 25.20 4.84
C ARG A 99 9.58 26.17 5.41
N ASP A 100 8.58 25.64 6.11
CA ASP A 100 7.61 26.48 6.82
C ASP A 100 8.20 27.10 8.09
N ALA A 101 9.03 26.36 8.84
CA ALA A 101 9.75 26.90 10.00
C ALA A 101 10.82 27.94 9.62
N GLU A 102 11.46 27.81 8.45
CA GLU A 102 12.38 28.82 7.90
C GLU A 102 11.64 30.13 7.54
N ARG A 103 10.35 30.08 7.19
CA ARG A 103 9.55 31.30 7.02
C ARG A 103 9.18 31.95 8.35
N ASP A 104 8.84 31.15 9.36
CA ASP A 104 8.50 31.66 10.71
C ASP A 104 9.72 32.19 11.47
N THR A 105 10.91 31.60 11.29
CA THR A 105 12.15 32.02 11.99
C THR A 105 12.76 33.33 11.46
N VAL A 106 12.45 33.74 10.23
CA VAL A 106 12.82 35.09 9.73
C VAL A 106 12.06 36.18 10.50
N GLN A 107 10.92 35.85 11.11
CA GLN A 107 10.07 36.78 11.86
C GLN A 107 10.53 36.99 13.32
N ASP A 108 11.32 36.07 13.89
CA ASP A 108 11.49 35.92 15.36
C ASP A 108 12.96 36.01 15.81
N ARG A 109 13.70 36.98 15.27
CA ARG A 109 15.15 37.16 15.52
C ARG A 109 15.41 38.05 16.75
N GLU A 110 15.05 37.58 17.94
CA GLU A 110 15.52 38.15 19.21
C GLU A 110 16.49 37.19 19.95
N PRO A 111 17.64 37.68 20.45
CA PRO A 111 18.64 36.84 21.11
C PRO A 111 18.15 36.41 22.49
N GLY A 112 17.81 35.13 22.63
CA GLY A 112 17.27 34.52 23.84
C GLY A 112 16.00 33.68 23.61
N ALA A 113 15.42 33.73 22.41
CA ALA A 113 14.21 33.00 22.06
C ALA A 113 14.47 31.48 21.99
N MET A 114 13.73 30.71 22.78
CA MET A 114 13.64 29.25 22.62
C MET A 114 12.97 28.94 21.28
N ALA A 115 13.71 28.34 20.34
CA ALA A 115 13.16 27.91 19.07
C ALA A 115 12.07 26.85 19.28
N ARG A 116 10.84 27.15 18.85
CA ARG A 116 9.73 26.20 18.92
C ARG A 116 9.84 25.22 17.75
N ILE A 117 9.83 23.93 18.05
CA ILE A 117 9.91 22.85 17.06
C ILE A 117 8.68 21.96 17.20
N ASN A 118 7.99 21.68 16.09
CA ASN A 118 6.91 20.70 16.06
C ASN A 118 7.48 19.33 15.66
N PHE A 119 7.58 18.43 16.63
CA PHE A 119 8.22 17.13 16.45
C PHE A 119 7.17 16.03 16.31
N ARG A 120 7.12 15.37 15.15
CA ARG A 120 6.20 14.25 14.88
C ARG A 120 6.95 12.93 14.98
N LEU A 121 6.53 12.07 15.90
CA LEU A 121 7.08 10.73 16.07
C LEU A 121 6.06 9.65 15.70
N PRO A 122 6.50 8.51 15.15
CA PRO A 122 5.73 7.28 15.16
C PRO A 122 5.24 6.94 16.58
N ALA A 123 4.00 6.46 16.70
CA ALA A 123 3.34 6.25 18.00
C ALA A 123 4.15 5.38 18.99
N HIS A 124 4.81 4.34 18.48
CA HIS A 124 5.64 3.46 19.30
C HIS A 124 6.88 4.17 19.89
N LEU A 125 7.45 5.16 19.19
CA LEU A 125 8.58 5.94 19.70
C LEU A 125 8.12 6.98 20.72
N LYS A 126 6.95 7.60 20.51
CA LYS A 126 6.34 8.50 21.51
C LYS A 126 6.15 7.77 22.84
N THR A 127 5.53 6.59 22.84
CA THR A 127 5.29 5.81 24.06
C THR A 127 6.60 5.45 24.78
N ARG A 128 7.64 5.07 24.04
CA ARG A 128 8.97 4.77 24.61
C ARG A 128 9.67 5.99 25.18
N ALA A 129 9.55 7.16 24.53
CA ALA A 129 10.12 8.40 25.03
C ALA A 129 9.41 8.85 26.32
N GLU A 130 8.08 8.74 26.37
CA GLU A 130 7.27 9.04 27.56
C GLU A 130 7.63 8.14 28.75
N SER A 131 7.77 6.83 28.53
CA SER A 131 8.12 5.90 29.60
C SER A 131 9.54 6.13 30.13
N THR A 132 10.49 6.41 29.25
CA THR A 132 11.89 6.66 29.65
C THR A 132 12.02 7.99 30.37
N ALA A 133 11.37 9.05 29.89
CA ALA A 133 11.35 10.35 30.56
C ALA A 133 10.72 10.24 31.96
N ALA A 134 9.62 9.49 32.10
CA ALA A 134 8.96 9.26 33.38
C ALA A 134 9.84 8.47 34.36
N ALA A 135 10.53 7.42 33.89
CA ALA A 135 11.46 6.64 34.71
C ALA A 135 12.62 7.49 35.26
N GLU A 136 12.99 8.55 34.55
CA GLU A 136 14.04 9.49 34.93
C GLU A 136 13.53 10.74 35.65
N GLY A 137 12.21 10.86 35.88
CA GLY A 137 11.61 12.03 36.54
C GLY A 137 11.71 13.33 35.71
N LEU A 138 11.82 13.22 34.39
CA LEU A 138 11.94 14.36 33.47
C LEU A 138 10.67 14.55 32.66
N SER A 139 10.42 15.79 32.24
CA SER A 139 9.46 16.03 31.16
C SER A 139 10.01 15.46 29.86
N VAL A 140 9.13 15.03 28.95
CA VAL A 140 9.54 14.51 27.65
C VAL A 140 10.41 15.53 26.90
N ASN A 141 10.07 16.82 26.99
CA ASN A 141 10.87 17.88 26.36
C ASN A 141 12.27 18.01 26.97
N ALA A 142 12.40 17.91 28.29
CA ALA A 142 13.70 17.98 28.97
C ALA A 142 14.56 16.74 28.66
N TRP A 143 13.94 15.56 28.64
CA TRP A 143 14.61 14.32 28.28
C TRP A 143 15.10 14.34 26.82
N LEU A 144 14.25 14.80 25.88
CA LEU A 144 14.62 14.95 24.47
C LEU A 144 15.74 15.97 24.26
N ALA A 145 15.68 17.14 24.91
CA ALA A 145 16.73 18.14 24.83
C ALA A 145 18.08 17.60 25.31
N ARG A 146 18.08 16.84 26.41
CA ARG A 146 19.30 16.21 26.92
C ARG A 146 19.81 15.11 26.00
N ALA A 147 18.92 14.27 25.45
CA ALA A 147 19.30 13.23 24.49
C ALA A 147 19.95 13.81 23.22
N VAL A 148 19.40 14.90 22.69
CA VAL A 148 19.97 15.62 21.54
C VAL A 148 21.33 16.22 21.88
N THR A 149 21.47 16.83 23.06
CA THR A 149 22.76 17.39 23.52
C THR A 149 23.83 16.31 23.58
N THR A 150 23.55 15.17 24.21
CA THR A 150 24.49 14.03 24.30
C THR A 150 24.87 13.48 22.92
N ALA A 151 23.92 13.39 22.00
CA ALA A 151 24.18 12.93 20.64
C ALA A 151 25.09 13.89 19.87
N LEU A 152 24.86 15.21 20.00
CA LEU A 152 25.69 16.25 19.39
C LEU A 152 27.11 16.28 19.98
N ASP A 153 27.24 16.16 21.31
CA ASP A 153 28.54 16.09 21.99
C ASP A 153 29.35 14.83 21.60
N THR A 154 28.66 13.73 21.29
CA THR A 154 29.29 12.49 20.82
C THR A 154 29.74 12.61 19.37
N ALA A 155 28.93 13.24 18.51
CA ALA A 155 29.26 13.46 17.10
C ALA A 155 30.40 14.48 16.89
N ALA A 156 30.67 15.33 17.89
CA ALA A 156 31.74 16.31 17.88
C ALA A 156 33.10 15.77 18.37
N ARG A 157 33.17 14.53 18.88
CA ARG A 157 34.41 13.83 19.26
C ARG A 157 34.88 12.90 18.15
#